data_AF-A0A2M7HB33-F1
#
_entry.id   AF-A0A2M7HB33-F1
#
_cell.length_a   1.000
_cell.length_b   1.000
_cell.length_c   1.000
_cell.angle_alpha   90.00
_cell.angle_beta   90.00
_cell.angle_gamma   90.00
#
_symmetry.space_group_name_H-M   'P 1'
#
loop_
_entity.id
_entity.type
_entity.pdbx_description
1 polymer ?
#
loop_
_entity_poly.entity_id
_entity_poly.type
_entity_poly.pdbx_seq_one_letter_code
_entity_poly.pdbx_strand_id
1 'polypeptide(L)'
;MRLRILLLCSLLLGGCAAAAAVAAVPGVLVDRTMGYFKGQDISLALDMQRSLAAVQQGLERMSLHVNVLEPVPDGYAMEFGNGELDGDIHLQRQTQNLTTLTISAHRGLSQQSSVESAMAKEVLTASEQGEDGAHFEFAGYDSIYAQPETSAEKLGWFRPGTKLNVSVVRKAGWLKIKLPSGQNAYIKGALKSDGT
;
A
#
# COMPACT_ATOMS: atom_id res chain seq x y z
N MET A 1 -16.94 -2.99 74.72
CA MET A 1 -17.33 -1.79 73.93
C MET A 1 -17.65 -2.29 72.52
N ARG A 2 -18.93 -2.37 72.14
CA ARG A 2 -19.69 -1.31 71.43
C ARG A 2 -18.95 -0.87 70.15
N LEU A 3 -19.49 -0.88 68.92
CA LEU A 3 -20.87 -1.01 68.46
C LEU A 3 -20.88 -0.75 66.91
N ARG A 4 -21.79 -1.43 66.19
CA ARG A 4 -22.46 -1.03 64.93
C ARG A 4 -21.78 -1.27 63.57
N ILE A 5 -22.16 -2.44 63.02
CA ILE A 5 -22.66 -2.63 61.66
C ILE A 5 -23.73 -1.57 61.33
N LEU A 6 -23.63 -0.94 60.17
CA LEU A 6 -24.75 -0.31 59.47
C LEU A 6 -24.53 -0.43 57.95
N LEU A 7 -25.22 -1.41 57.38
CA LEU A 7 -25.68 -1.40 56.00
C LEU A 7 -26.43 -0.09 55.73
N LEU A 8 -26.19 0.56 54.60
CA LEU A 8 -27.28 1.23 53.90
C LEU A 8 -27.03 1.18 52.39
N CYS A 9 -27.86 0.38 51.72
CA CYS A 9 -28.09 0.41 50.29
C CYS A 9 -28.72 1.74 49.90
N SER A 10 -28.20 2.34 48.83
CA SER A 10 -28.99 3.17 47.91
C SER A 10 -28.52 2.91 46.49
N LEU A 11 -28.99 1.78 45.95
CA LEU A 11 -29.35 1.71 44.54
C LEU A 11 -30.42 2.77 44.27
N LEU A 12 -30.28 3.54 43.19
CA LEU A 12 -31.20 3.52 42.04
C LEU A 12 -31.10 4.80 41.20
N LEU A 13 -30.78 4.56 39.93
CA LEU A 13 -31.43 5.11 38.73
C LEU A 13 -31.25 6.59 38.37
N GLY A 14 -30.67 6.81 37.18
CA GLY A 14 -31.17 7.86 36.28
C GLY A 14 -30.13 8.45 35.32
N GLY A 15 -30.12 7.98 34.08
CA GLY A 15 -29.83 8.85 32.93
C GLY A 15 -28.49 8.65 32.24
N CYS A 16 -28.49 7.77 31.23
CA CYS A 16 -27.54 7.83 30.12
C CYS A 16 -27.64 9.19 29.41
N ALA A 17 -26.55 9.93 29.38
CA ALA A 17 -26.29 10.91 28.32
C ALA A 17 -24.81 10.77 27.95
N ALA A 18 -24.56 9.93 26.95
CA ALA A 18 -23.30 9.89 26.24
C ALA A 18 -23.12 11.22 25.51
N ALA A 19 -22.42 12.16 26.15
CA ALA A 19 -21.90 13.34 25.48
C ALA A 19 -20.48 13.04 25.00
N ALA A 20 -20.37 12.20 23.96
CA ALA A 20 -19.17 12.17 23.13
C ALA A 20 -19.22 13.40 22.21
N ALA A 21 -18.84 14.56 22.76
CA ALA A 21 -18.56 15.73 21.95
C ALA A 21 -17.19 15.55 21.29
N VAL A 22 -17.16 14.91 20.11
CA VAL A 22 -15.99 14.94 19.24
C VAL A 22 -16.20 16.08 18.24
N ALA A 23 -15.72 17.27 18.60
CA ALA A 23 -15.71 18.41 17.70
C ALA A 23 -14.31 19.01 17.67
N ALA A 24 -13.50 18.52 16.73
CA ALA A 24 -12.53 19.28 15.95
C ALA A 24 -11.92 18.32 14.91
N VAL A 25 -12.20 18.56 13.63
CA VAL A 25 -11.43 17.97 12.52
C VAL A 25 -10.54 19.08 11.95
N PRO A 26 -9.29 19.25 12.44
CA PRO A 26 -8.25 19.93 11.70
C PRO A 26 -7.34 18.88 11.06
N GLY A 27 -7.41 18.79 9.73
CA GLY A 27 -6.55 17.95 8.91
C GLY A 27 -7.04 16.52 8.83
N VAL A 28 -7.49 16.11 7.64
CA VAL A 28 -7.65 14.70 7.30
C VAL A 28 -6.25 14.09 7.27
N LEU A 29 -5.74 13.70 8.44
CA LEU A 29 -4.79 12.61 8.53
C LEU A 29 -5.61 11.36 8.23
N VAL A 30 -5.59 10.90 6.98
CA VAL A 30 -5.92 9.50 6.70
C VAL A 30 -4.77 8.70 7.30
N ASP A 31 -4.92 8.41 8.59
CA ASP A 31 -4.21 7.35 9.25
C ASP A 31 -4.67 6.08 8.53
N ARG A 32 -3.85 5.55 7.61
CA ARG A 32 -4.02 4.20 7.05
C ARG A 32 -3.70 3.19 8.17
N THR A 33 -4.44 3.27 9.28
CA THR A 33 -4.50 2.21 10.26
C THR A 33 -5.28 1.07 9.60
N MET A 34 -4.56 -0.02 9.33
CA MET A 34 -4.98 -1.33 8.81
C MET A 34 -6.49 -1.62 8.91
N GLY A 35 -7.26 -1.03 8.00
CA GLY A 35 -8.64 -1.39 7.74
C GLY A 35 -8.61 -2.51 6.73
N TYR A 36 -8.98 -3.72 7.15
CA TYR A 36 -9.20 -4.88 6.28
C TYR A 36 -9.95 -4.45 5.01
N PHE A 37 -9.28 -4.65 3.88
CA PHE A 37 -9.50 -4.02 2.59
C PHE A 37 -10.87 -4.36 1.99
N LYS A 38 -11.50 -3.38 1.33
CA LYS A 38 -12.53 -3.61 0.30
C LYS A 38 -11.91 -3.95 -1.07
N GLY A 39 -10.71 -4.52 -1.10
CA GLY A 39 -10.04 -4.93 -2.33
C GLY A 39 -10.50 -6.31 -2.79
N GLN A 40 -10.11 -6.71 -3.99
CA GLN A 40 -10.30 -8.08 -4.44
C GLN A 40 -9.13 -8.96 -4.01
N ASP A 41 -9.44 -9.99 -3.23
CA ASP A 41 -8.47 -11.00 -2.80
C ASP A 41 -8.51 -12.20 -3.75
N ILE A 42 -7.35 -12.65 -4.19
CA ILE A 42 -7.17 -13.93 -4.88
C ILE A 42 -5.96 -14.68 -4.33
N SER A 43 -6.02 -16.01 -4.37
CA SER A 43 -4.91 -16.89 -3.98
C SER A 43 -4.20 -17.39 -5.23
N LEU A 44 -2.90 -17.19 -5.29
CA LEU A 44 -2.02 -17.70 -6.33
C LEU A 44 -1.27 -18.92 -5.77
N ALA A 45 -1.42 -20.07 -6.42
CA ALA A 45 -0.67 -21.30 -6.09
C ALA A 45 0.79 -21.24 -6.59
N LEU A 46 1.46 -20.12 -6.29
CA LEU A 46 2.81 -19.78 -6.70
C LEU A 46 3.60 -19.30 -5.49
N ASP A 47 4.92 -19.47 -5.55
CA ASP A 47 5.82 -18.74 -4.67
C ASP A 47 5.81 -17.24 -4.96
N MET A 48 6.31 -16.45 -4.01
CA MET A 48 6.31 -15.00 -4.07
C MET A 48 6.99 -14.41 -5.31
N GLN A 49 8.07 -15.04 -5.80
CA GLN A 49 8.83 -14.52 -6.95
C GLN A 49 8.01 -14.67 -8.23
N ARG A 50 7.40 -15.84 -8.42
CA ARG A 50 6.49 -16.09 -9.55
C ARG A 50 5.20 -15.27 -9.43
N SER A 51 4.69 -15.05 -8.22
CA SER A 51 3.55 -14.14 -7.99
C SER A 51 3.86 -12.69 -8.38
N LEU A 52 5.04 -12.16 -8.03
CA LEU A 52 5.47 -10.83 -8.46
C LEU A 52 5.56 -10.70 -9.99
N ALA A 53 6.14 -11.71 -10.65
CA ALA A 53 6.23 -11.74 -12.10
C ALA A 53 4.83 -11.75 -12.76
N ALA A 54 3.92 -12.57 -12.24
CA ALA A 54 2.53 -12.63 -12.71
C ALA A 54 1.80 -11.30 -12.53
N VAL A 55 2.04 -10.59 -11.41
CA VAL A 55 1.50 -9.24 -11.19
C VAL A 55 2.01 -8.26 -12.25
N GLN A 56 3.33 -8.24 -12.49
CA GLN A 56 3.92 -7.35 -13.49
C GLN A 56 3.33 -7.60 -14.88
N GLN A 57 3.29 -8.85 -15.32
CA GLN A 57 2.74 -9.22 -16.63
C GLN A 57 1.24 -8.92 -16.74
N GLY A 58 0.46 -9.22 -15.70
CA GLY A 58 -0.98 -8.93 -15.67
C GLY A 58 -1.28 -7.44 -15.78
N LEU A 59 -0.52 -6.59 -15.08
CA LEU A 59 -0.64 -5.13 -15.18
C LEU A 59 -0.24 -4.63 -16.57
N GLU A 60 0.85 -5.14 -17.14
CA GLU A 60 1.33 -4.71 -18.46
C GLU A 60 0.32 -5.01 -19.58
N ARG A 61 -0.39 -6.15 -19.52
CA ARG A 61 -1.49 -6.48 -20.44
C ARG A 61 -2.63 -5.46 -20.41
N MET A 62 -2.76 -4.74 -19.29
CA MET A 62 -3.75 -3.68 -19.09
C MET A 62 -3.17 -2.27 -19.30
N SER A 63 -1.95 -2.15 -19.83
CA SER A 63 -1.23 -0.87 -19.94
C SER A 63 -1.10 -0.13 -18.60
N LEU A 64 -0.94 -0.90 -17.53
CA LEU A 64 -0.60 -0.45 -16.19
C LEU A 64 0.82 -0.89 -15.86
N HIS A 65 1.45 -0.19 -14.94
CA HIS A 65 2.80 -0.52 -14.50
C HIS A 65 2.92 -0.40 -13.00
N VAL A 66 3.80 -1.20 -12.40
CA VAL A 66 4.21 -1.02 -11.01
C VAL A 66 5.06 0.26 -10.94
N ASN A 67 4.57 1.28 -10.25
CA ASN A 67 5.25 2.56 -10.09
C ASN A 67 6.18 2.53 -8.89
N VAL A 68 5.76 1.87 -7.81
CA VAL A 68 6.55 1.65 -6.58
C VAL A 68 6.41 0.20 -6.16
N LEU A 69 7.52 -0.42 -5.76
CA LEU A 69 7.59 -1.77 -5.21
C LEU A 69 8.38 -1.71 -3.90
N GLU A 70 7.73 -2.09 -2.81
CA GLU A 70 8.27 -2.10 -1.45
C GLU A 70 8.25 -3.52 -0.89
N PRO A 71 9.41 -4.11 -0.53
CA PRO A 71 9.44 -5.29 0.34
C PRO A 71 8.84 -4.96 1.69
N VAL A 72 7.89 -5.77 2.14
CA VAL A 72 7.29 -5.68 3.47
C VAL A 72 7.44 -7.04 4.18
N PRO A 73 7.22 -7.13 5.51
CA PRO A 73 7.19 -8.41 6.19
C PRO A 73 6.25 -9.38 5.46
N ASP A 74 6.77 -10.57 5.15
CA ASP A 74 6.07 -11.65 4.47
C ASP A 74 5.59 -11.36 3.04
N GLY A 75 6.07 -10.30 2.37
CA GLY A 75 5.74 -10.09 0.96
C GLY A 75 6.10 -8.72 0.39
N TYR A 76 5.21 -8.17 -0.41
CA TYR A 76 5.42 -6.91 -1.14
C TYR A 76 4.17 -6.04 -1.14
N ALA A 77 4.38 -4.74 -1.02
CA ALA A 77 3.36 -3.73 -1.27
C ALA A 77 3.77 -2.93 -2.52
N MET A 78 2.80 -2.63 -3.38
CA MET A 78 3.02 -2.00 -4.67
C MET A 78 2.02 -0.87 -4.88
N GLU A 79 2.50 0.24 -5.44
CA GLU A 79 1.62 1.19 -6.13
C GLU A 79 1.74 0.94 -7.62
N PHE A 80 0.62 0.96 -8.33
CA PHE A 80 0.57 0.86 -9.79
C PHE A 80 -0.25 2.00 -10.39
N GLY A 81 -0.06 2.25 -11.68
CA GLY A 81 -0.93 3.16 -12.42
C GLY A 81 -0.42 3.53 -13.80
N ASN A 82 -1.19 4.37 -14.47
CA ASN A 82 -0.86 4.95 -15.77
C ASN A 82 -1.22 6.45 -15.89
N GLY A 83 -1.56 7.10 -14.77
CA GLY A 83 -1.95 8.50 -14.72
C GLY A 83 -3.47 8.75 -14.81
N GLU A 84 -4.24 7.81 -15.35
CA GLU A 84 -5.72 7.84 -15.34
C GLU A 84 -6.31 6.92 -14.28
N LEU A 85 -5.68 5.77 -14.10
CA LEU A 85 -6.00 4.77 -13.10
C LEU A 85 -4.77 4.54 -12.24
N ASP A 86 -4.97 4.56 -10.94
CA ASP A 86 -3.94 4.31 -9.93
C ASP A 86 -4.48 3.27 -8.94
N GLY A 87 -3.60 2.64 -8.17
CA GLY A 87 -4.02 1.71 -7.14
C GLY A 87 -2.88 1.08 -6.36
N ASP A 88 -3.26 0.21 -5.44
CA ASP A 88 -2.36 -0.51 -4.56
C ASP A 88 -2.53 -2.03 -4.77
N ILE A 89 -1.43 -2.78 -4.73
CA ILE A 89 -1.43 -4.24 -4.67
C ILE A 89 -0.62 -4.68 -3.46
N HIS A 90 -1.17 -5.61 -2.68
CA HIS A 90 -0.45 -6.29 -1.61
C HIS A 90 -0.31 -7.76 -1.96
N LEU A 91 0.93 -8.25 -1.95
CA LEU A 91 1.26 -9.67 -2.02
C LEU A 91 1.69 -10.13 -0.64
N GLN A 92 1.04 -11.18 -0.14
CA GLN A 92 1.35 -11.77 1.16
C GLN A 92 1.58 -13.27 1.02
N ARG A 93 2.75 -13.72 1.46
CA ARG A 93 3.10 -15.12 1.53
C ARG A 93 2.23 -15.82 2.56
N GLN A 94 1.53 -16.87 2.13
CA GLN A 94 0.80 -17.78 3.03
C GLN A 94 1.62 -19.05 3.30
N THR A 95 2.27 -19.59 2.26
CA THR A 95 3.20 -20.72 2.36
C THR A 95 4.38 -20.52 1.40
N GLN A 96 5.28 -21.50 1.27
CA GLN A 96 6.34 -21.43 0.26
C GLN A 96 5.80 -21.33 -1.17
N ASN A 97 4.64 -21.94 -1.46
CA ASN A 97 4.04 -22.04 -2.80
C ASN A 97 2.61 -21.48 -2.85
N LEU A 98 2.25 -20.59 -1.91
CA LEU A 98 0.95 -19.96 -1.87
C LEU A 98 1.12 -18.50 -1.47
N THR A 99 0.61 -17.61 -2.31
CA THR A 99 0.65 -16.17 -2.10
C THR A 99 -0.74 -15.60 -2.30
N THR A 100 -1.20 -14.79 -1.35
CA THR A 100 -2.44 -14.02 -1.49
C THR A 100 -2.12 -12.69 -2.13
N LEU A 101 -2.93 -12.29 -3.10
CA LEU A 101 -2.91 -11.00 -3.76
C LEU A 101 -4.17 -10.24 -3.38
N THR A 102 -4.01 -9.02 -2.86
CA THR A 102 -5.11 -8.07 -2.65
C THR A 102 -4.90 -6.89 -3.59
N ILE A 103 -5.91 -6.59 -4.43
CA ILE A 103 -5.86 -5.47 -5.38
C ILE A 103 -6.90 -4.42 -5.04
N SER A 104 -6.51 -3.15 -5.07
CA SER A 104 -7.40 -1.99 -4.97
C SER A 104 -7.11 -1.02 -6.11
N ALA A 105 -8.12 -0.62 -6.88
CA ALA A 105 -7.99 0.36 -7.95
C ALA A 105 -8.90 1.56 -7.73
N HIS A 106 -8.40 2.74 -8.07
CA HIS A 106 -9.13 3.98 -7.95
C HIS A 106 -8.90 4.92 -9.13
N ARG A 107 -9.96 5.66 -9.48
CA ARG A 107 -9.90 6.82 -10.37
C ARG A 107 -10.31 8.05 -9.57
N GLY A 108 -9.35 8.91 -9.25
CA GLY A 108 -9.55 9.97 -8.27
C GLY A 108 -9.94 9.39 -6.90
N LEU A 109 -11.10 9.78 -6.38
CA LEU A 109 -11.62 9.30 -5.08
C LEU A 109 -12.52 8.06 -5.19
N SER A 110 -12.78 7.57 -6.40
CA SER A 110 -13.74 6.50 -6.64
C SER A 110 -13.04 5.16 -6.85
N GLN A 111 -13.38 4.18 -6.01
CA GLN A 111 -12.97 2.78 -6.17
C GLN A 111 -13.56 2.17 -7.46
N GLN A 112 -12.81 1.26 -8.08
CA GLN A 112 -13.13 0.66 -9.39
C GLN A 112 -13.22 -0.87 -9.31
N SER A 113 -14.27 -1.41 -8.68
CA SER A 113 -14.38 -2.86 -8.45
C SER A 113 -14.39 -3.71 -9.73
N SER A 114 -14.98 -3.23 -10.83
CA SER A 114 -14.93 -3.95 -12.11
C SER A 114 -13.50 -4.05 -12.67
N VAL A 115 -12.69 -3.03 -12.42
CA VAL A 115 -11.28 -2.99 -12.82
C VAL A 115 -10.45 -3.88 -11.92
N GLU A 116 -10.72 -3.91 -10.61
CA GLU A 116 -10.12 -4.86 -9.66
C GLU A 116 -10.32 -6.31 -10.11
N SER A 117 -11.54 -6.67 -10.54
CA SER A 117 -11.83 -8.01 -11.08
C SER A 117 -11.14 -8.31 -12.40
N ALA A 118 -11.03 -7.33 -13.29
CA ALA A 118 -10.29 -7.49 -14.54
C ALA A 118 -8.79 -7.71 -14.26
N MET A 119 -8.19 -6.90 -13.38
CA MET A 119 -6.78 -7.05 -12.99
C MET A 119 -6.53 -8.41 -12.32
N ALA A 120 -7.38 -8.82 -11.37
CA ALA A 120 -7.27 -10.12 -10.73
C ALA A 120 -7.29 -11.27 -11.75
N LYS A 121 -8.16 -11.18 -12.77
CA LYS A 121 -8.23 -12.16 -13.86
C LYS A 121 -6.97 -12.14 -14.72
N GLU A 122 -6.43 -10.98 -15.07
CA GLU A 122 -5.20 -10.89 -15.87
C GLU A 122 -3.99 -11.42 -15.12
N VAL A 123 -3.87 -11.14 -13.82
CA VAL A 123 -2.82 -11.70 -12.97
C VAL A 123 -2.96 -13.22 -12.85
N LEU A 124 -4.18 -13.75 -12.67
CA LEU A 124 -4.42 -15.20 -12.64
C LEU A 124 -4.02 -15.84 -13.98
N THR A 125 -4.44 -15.23 -15.10
CA THR A 125 -4.08 -15.72 -16.43
C THR A 125 -2.57 -15.72 -16.65
N ALA A 126 -1.87 -14.66 -16.21
CA ALA A 126 -0.41 -14.59 -16.27
C ALA A 126 0.25 -15.65 -15.36
N SER A 127 -0.35 -15.93 -14.20
CA SER A 127 0.14 -16.95 -13.26
C SER A 127 0.06 -18.38 -13.83
N GLU A 128 -0.97 -18.66 -14.64
CA GLU A 128 -1.17 -19.96 -15.28
C GLU A 128 -0.29 -20.16 -16.52
N GLN A 129 0.08 -19.06 -17.19
CA GLN A 129 0.86 -19.07 -18.44
C GLN A 129 2.36 -18.81 -18.21
N GLY A 130 2.75 -18.43 -17.00
CA GLY A 130 4.12 -18.07 -16.66
C GLY A 130 5.07 -19.25 -16.75
N GLU A 131 6.30 -18.98 -17.19
CA GLU A 131 7.37 -19.98 -17.24
C GLU A 131 7.90 -20.34 -15.84
N ASP A 132 8.38 -21.57 -15.70
CA ASP A 132 9.14 -21.98 -14.51
C ASP A 132 10.41 -21.11 -14.40
N GLY A 133 10.50 -20.34 -13.31
CA GLY A 133 11.61 -19.40 -13.08
C GLY A 133 11.32 -17.94 -13.47
N ALA A 134 10.09 -17.62 -13.88
CA ALA A 134 9.67 -16.24 -14.08
C ALA A 134 9.97 -15.36 -12.84
N HIS A 135 10.46 -14.16 -13.08
CA HIS A 135 10.84 -13.20 -12.05
C HIS A 135 10.40 -11.79 -12.42
N PHE A 136 10.32 -10.92 -11.41
CA PHE A 136 10.04 -9.51 -11.64
C PHE A 136 11.22 -8.87 -12.38
N GLU A 137 10.92 -8.20 -13.48
CA GLU A 137 11.89 -7.48 -14.29
C GLU A 137 12.13 -6.10 -13.70
N PHE A 138 13.30 -5.93 -13.06
CA PHE A 138 13.73 -4.65 -12.46
C PHE A 138 14.36 -3.69 -13.47
N ALA A 139 14.45 -4.08 -14.75
CA ALA A 139 14.99 -3.22 -15.78
C ALA A 139 14.17 -1.92 -15.88
N GLY A 140 14.85 -0.77 -15.77
CA GLY A 140 14.20 0.53 -15.78
C GLY A 140 13.63 0.99 -14.44
N TYR A 141 13.93 0.30 -13.34
CA TYR A 141 13.62 0.76 -11.98
C TYR A 141 14.84 1.38 -11.29
N ASP A 142 14.61 2.47 -10.58
CA ASP A 142 15.57 3.10 -9.69
C ASP A 142 15.29 2.72 -8.22
N SER A 143 16.27 2.93 -7.36
CA SER A 143 16.20 2.52 -5.95
C SER A 143 15.58 3.58 -5.04
N ILE A 144 14.84 3.11 -4.04
CA ILE A 144 14.30 3.91 -2.93
C ILE A 144 15.15 3.66 -1.68
N TYR A 145 15.46 4.72 -0.93
CA TYR A 145 16.39 4.68 0.20
C TYR A 145 15.76 5.17 1.50
N ALA A 146 16.24 4.65 2.63
CA ALA A 146 15.79 5.06 3.97
C ALA A 146 16.25 6.48 4.36
N GLN A 147 17.32 6.97 3.74
CA GLN A 147 17.87 8.31 3.92
C GLN A 147 18.21 8.92 2.55
N PRO A 148 18.36 10.25 2.42
CA PRO A 148 18.68 10.87 1.14
C PRO A 148 20.16 10.67 0.76
N GLU A 149 20.63 9.44 0.71
CA GLU A 149 21.97 9.03 0.30
C GLU A 149 21.95 7.64 -0.31
N THR A 150 22.83 7.38 -1.28
CA THR A 150 22.85 6.10 -2.00
C THR A 150 23.49 4.95 -1.22
N SER A 151 24.17 5.26 -0.12
CA SER A 151 24.75 4.29 0.83
C SER A 151 23.75 3.79 1.87
N ALA A 152 22.59 4.46 2.02
CA ALA A 152 21.59 4.06 2.98
C ALA A 152 20.91 2.74 2.58
N GLU A 153 20.22 2.15 3.54
CA GLU A 153 19.38 0.98 3.32
C GLU A 153 18.41 1.21 2.15
N LYS A 154 18.35 0.23 1.25
CA LYS A 154 17.40 0.21 0.15
C LYS A 154 16.06 -0.32 0.66
N LEU A 155 15.01 0.48 0.50
CA LEU A 155 13.66 0.16 0.95
C LEU A 155 12.74 -0.30 -0.19
N GLY A 156 13.20 -0.26 -1.43
CA GLY A 156 12.40 -0.69 -2.56
C GLY A 156 12.88 -0.12 -3.88
N TRP A 157 11.97 -0.12 -4.85
CA TRP A 157 12.20 0.31 -6.21
C TRP A 157 11.06 1.19 -6.70
N PHE A 158 11.37 2.14 -7.58
CA PHE A 158 10.37 2.93 -8.28
C PHE A 158 10.69 3.00 -9.76
N ARG A 159 9.67 3.21 -10.59
CA ARG A 159 9.84 3.40 -12.04
C ARG A 159 9.95 4.89 -12.36
N PRO A 160 11.10 5.38 -12.89
CA PRO A 160 11.25 6.79 -13.27
C PRO A 160 10.24 7.22 -14.35
N GLY A 161 9.86 8.50 -14.34
CA GLY A 161 8.90 9.06 -15.30
C GLY A 161 7.43 8.75 -14.99
N THR A 162 7.15 7.95 -13.96
CA THR A 162 5.79 7.73 -13.47
C THR A 162 5.36 8.84 -12.52
N LYS A 163 4.04 9.00 -12.36
CA LYS A 163 3.47 9.96 -11.42
C LYS A 163 3.68 9.46 -10.00
N LEU A 164 4.44 10.21 -9.19
CA LEU A 164 4.71 9.91 -7.79
C LEU A 164 4.39 11.13 -6.92
N ASN A 165 3.83 10.88 -5.73
CA ASN A 165 3.62 11.93 -4.73
C ASN A 165 4.94 12.20 -4.01
N VAL A 166 5.64 13.25 -4.45
CA VAL A 166 6.96 13.65 -3.96
C VAL A 166 6.90 14.98 -3.20
N SER A 167 7.81 15.15 -2.25
CA SER A 167 8.06 16.42 -1.57
C SER A 167 9.55 16.74 -1.60
N VAL A 168 9.88 18.02 -1.76
CA VAL A 168 11.28 18.49 -1.78
C VAL A 168 11.89 18.38 -0.39
N VAL A 169 13.16 17.97 -0.31
CA VAL A 169 13.96 18.00 0.93
C VAL A 169 15.13 18.96 0.81
N ARG A 170 15.74 19.32 1.94
CA ARG A 170 16.87 20.26 1.98
C ARG A 170 18.10 19.79 1.20
N LYS A 171 18.27 18.48 1.04
CA LYS A 171 19.42 17.91 0.33
C LYS A 171 19.16 17.94 -1.17
N ALA A 172 19.97 18.69 -1.91
CA ALA A 172 19.83 18.84 -3.36
C ALA A 172 19.92 17.48 -4.07
N GLY A 173 19.07 17.30 -5.10
CA GLY A 173 18.99 16.07 -5.89
C GLY A 173 18.26 14.92 -5.19
N TRP A 174 17.55 15.19 -4.09
CA TRP A 174 16.74 14.22 -3.38
C TRP A 174 15.30 14.69 -3.23
N LEU A 175 14.39 13.73 -3.29
CA LEU A 175 12.98 13.92 -3.04
C LEU A 175 12.54 12.91 -1.97
N LYS A 176 11.55 13.31 -1.17
CA LYS A 176 10.91 12.45 -0.18
C LYS A 176 9.58 11.95 -0.73
N ILE A 177 9.35 10.65 -0.59
CA ILE A 177 8.11 9.96 -0.95
C ILE A 177 7.50 9.28 0.26
N LYS A 178 6.23 8.90 0.14
CA LYS A 178 5.57 7.98 1.04
C LYS A 178 5.49 6.62 0.34
N LEU A 179 5.95 5.57 1.01
CA LEU A 179 5.84 4.20 0.53
C LEU A 179 4.41 3.66 0.72
N PRO A 180 4.03 2.58 0.01
CA PRO A 180 2.74 1.91 0.20
C PRO A 180 2.42 1.58 1.67
N SER A 181 3.42 1.15 2.44
CA SER A 181 3.32 0.90 3.90
C SER A 181 3.00 2.15 4.73
N GLY A 182 3.14 3.33 4.14
CA GLY A 182 3.05 4.63 4.79
C GLY A 182 4.37 5.15 5.34
N GLN A 183 5.46 4.37 5.28
CA GLN A 183 6.79 4.83 5.68
C GLN A 183 7.30 5.95 4.77
N ASN A 184 8.03 6.91 5.33
CA ASN A 184 8.73 7.92 4.55
C ASN A 184 10.04 7.36 3.99
N ALA A 185 10.31 7.61 2.71
CA ALA A 185 11.55 7.21 2.06
C ALA A 185 12.04 8.29 1.08
N TYR A 186 13.21 8.04 0.47
CA TYR A 186 13.90 9.02 -0.35
C TYR A 186 14.31 8.44 -1.70
N ILE A 187 14.17 9.24 -2.74
CA ILE A 187 14.61 8.91 -4.10
C ILE A 187 15.55 10.00 -4.60
N LYS A 188 16.50 9.60 -5.45
CA LYS A 188 17.35 10.55 -6.16
C LYS A 188 16.56 11.12 -7.34
N GLY A 189 16.50 12.43 -7.45
CA GLY A 189 15.75 13.09 -8.51
C GLY A 189 15.60 14.59 -8.29
N ALA A 190 15.00 15.23 -9.29
CA ALA A 190 14.61 16.63 -9.23
C ALA A 190 13.18 16.75 -9.75
N LEU A 191 12.43 17.72 -9.24
CA LEU A 191 11.15 18.07 -9.84
C LEU A 191 11.43 18.62 -11.24
N LYS A 192 10.78 18.04 -12.25
CA LYS A 192 10.76 18.64 -13.57
C LYS A 192 10.01 19.96 -13.41
N SER A 193 10.69 21.11 -13.57
CA SER A 193 9.96 22.37 -13.64
C SER A 193 9.08 22.29 -14.87
N ASP A 194 7.77 22.46 -14.72
CA ASP A 194 6.89 22.69 -15.87
C ASP A 194 7.53 23.81 -16.69
N GLY A 195 7.93 23.48 -17.92
CA GLY A 195 8.74 24.35 -18.77
C GLY A 195 8.10 25.73 -18.86
N THR A 196 8.92 26.74 -18.61
CA THR A 196 8.66 28.11 -19.07
C THR A 196 8.86 28.18 -20.57
#